data_AF-A0AAU1FIE9-F1
#
_entry.id   AF-A0AAU1FIE9-F1
#
_cell.length_a   1.000
_cell.length_b   1.000
_cell.length_c   1.000
_cell.angle_alpha   90.00
_cell.angle_beta   90.00
_cell.angle_gamma   90.00
#
_symmetry.space_group_name_H-M   'P 1'
#
loop_
_entity.id
_entity.type
_entity.pdbx_description
1 polymer ?
#
loop_
_entity_poly.entity_id
_entity_poly.type
_entity_poly.pdbx_seq_one_letter_code
_entity_poly.pdbx_strand_id
1 'polypeptide(L)'
;MPMLGILLLLVCSAAATAALFAVARVVPLAKRKPNNEVLGFVYAQVGVIYAVVLAMVVVGVWESRSQAHENTYTETNALLQIAWFSRTLPQPDRTRLAALTERYTGTVIHEEWPLLADQRDDPRACAPTPAWCSPSPSPSA
;
A
#
# COMPACT_ATOMS: atom_id res chain seq x y z
N MET A 1 6.56 -16.32 3.07
CA MET A 1 6.85 -16.94 1.76
C MET A 1 7.36 -15.94 0.67
N PRO A 2 8.13 -14.87 0.96
CA PRO A 2 8.66 -13.99 -0.10
C PRO A 2 9.89 -14.56 -0.82
N MET A 3 10.70 -15.37 -0.13
CA MET A 3 11.95 -15.94 -0.67
C MET A 3 11.72 -16.91 -1.83
N LEU A 4 10.64 -17.69 -1.79
CA LEU A 4 10.26 -18.60 -2.89
C LEU A 4 9.84 -17.83 -4.14
N GLY A 5 9.13 -16.70 -3.98
CA GLY A 5 8.79 -15.81 -5.07
C GLY A 5 10.02 -15.19 -5.73
N ILE A 6 10.97 -14.72 -4.93
CA ILE A 6 12.25 -14.16 -5.42
C ILE A 6 13.07 -15.23 -6.15
N LEU A 7 13.14 -16.46 -5.60
CA LEU A 7 13.86 -17.56 -6.23
C LEU A 7 13.24 -17.94 -7.60
N LEU A 8 11.92 -18.03 -7.70
CA LEU A 8 11.21 -18.29 -8.96
C LEU A 8 11.46 -17.19 -10.00
N LEU A 9 11.42 -15.93 -9.59
CA LEU A 9 11.75 -14.78 -10.44
C LEU A 9 13.17 -14.86 -11.00
N LEU A 10 14.16 -15.17 -10.14
CA LEU A 10 15.56 -15.30 -10.53
C LEU A 10 15.78 -16.47 -11.49
N VAL A 11 15.17 -17.63 -11.23
CA VAL A 11 15.29 -18.81 -12.10
C VAL A 11 14.66 -18.56 -13.47
N CYS A 12 13.46 -17.98 -13.52
CA CYS A 12 12.80 -17.63 -14.78
C CYS A 12 13.61 -16.59 -15.59
N SER A 13 14.16 -15.59 -14.92
CA SER A 13 15.01 -14.58 -15.56
C SER A 13 16.28 -15.20 -16.13
N ALA A 14 17.01 -16.00 -15.33
CA ALA A 14 18.23 -16.68 -15.76
C ALA A 14 17.97 -17.65 -16.93
N ALA A 15 16.87 -18.41 -16.88
CA ALA A 15 16.47 -19.31 -17.96
C ALA A 15 16.17 -18.54 -19.26
N ALA A 16 15.47 -17.41 -19.18
CA ALA A 16 15.20 -16.56 -20.34
C ALA A 16 16.49 -15.98 -20.93
N THR A 17 17.43 -15.50 -20.10
CA THR A 17 18.73 -14.99 -20.56
C THR A 17 19.57 -16.11 -21.19
N ALA A 18 19.60 -17.30 -20.58
CA ALA A 18 20.32 -18.45 -21.12
C ALA A 18 19.75 -18.91 -22.46
N ALA A 19 18.41 -18.94 -22.60
CA ALA A 19 17.74 -19.24 -23.85
C ALA A 19 18.08 -18.21 -24.94
N LEU A 20 18.06 -16.92 -24.60
CA LEU A 20 18.45 -15.84 -25.53
C LEU A 20 19.92 -15.98 -25.97
N PHE A 21 20.81 -16.27 -25.03
CA PHE A 21 22.23 -16.45 -25.29
C PHE A 21 22.50 -17.68 -26.17
N ALA A 22 21.79 -18.78 -25.91
CA ALA A 22 21.85 -19.99 -26.73
C ALA A 22 21.36 -19.73 -28.16
N VAL A 23 20.22 -19.06 -28.32
CA VAL A 23 19.71 -18.65 -29.64
C VAL A 23 20.69 -17.72 -30.36
N ALA A 24 21.27 -16.74 -29.65
CA ALA A 24 22.24 -15.82 -30.21
C ALA A 24 23.54 -16.50 -30.66
N ARG A 25 23.97 -17.56 -29.96
CA ARG A 25 25.14 -18.41 -30.30
C ARG A 25 24.88 -19.36 -31.46
N VAL A 26 23.67 -19.93 -31.56
CA VAL A 26 23.34 -20.98 -32.55
C VAL A 26 22.94 -20.38 -33.90
N VAL A 27 22.47 -19.12 -33.96
CA VAL A 27 22.06 -18.47 -35.21
C VAL A 27 23.21 -17.66 -35.84
N PRO A 28 23.85 -18.14 -36.93
CA PRO A 28 24.96 -17.45 -37.58
C PRO A 28 24.56 -16.08 -38.16
N LEU A 29 25.45 -15.10 -38.02
CA LEU A 29 25.29 -13.69 -38.44
C LEU A 29 24.83 -13.54 -39.91
N ALA A 30 25.21 -14.46 -40.80
CA ALA A 30 24.88 -14.42 -42.22
C ALA A 30 23.41 -14.67 -42.58
N LYS A 31 22.59 -15.22 -41.67
CA LYS A 31 21.12 -15.39 -41.84
C LYS A 31 20.29 -14.37 -41.06
N ARG A 32 20.92 -13.42 -40.36
CA ARG A 32 20.23 -12.31 -39.70
C ARG A 32 19.75 -11.32 -40.77
N LYS A 33 18.60 -11.61 -41.40
CA LYS A 33 17.76 -10.54 -41.97
C LYS A 33 17.49 -9.52 -40.83
N PRO A 34 17.36 -8.22 -41.13
CA PRO A 34 17.01 -7.23 -40.11
C PRO A 34 15.56 -7.47 -39.70
N ASN A 35 15.32 -8.47 -38.85
CA ASN A 35 13.99 -8.90 -38.41
C ASN A 35 13.48 -7.99 -37.27
N ASN A 36 13.74 -6.69 -37.40
CA ASN A 36 13.48 -5.67 -36.38
C ASN A 36 11.98 -5.36 -36.26
N GLU A 37 11.16 -5.74 -37.25
CA GLU A 37 9.70 -5.58 -37.23
C GLU A 37 9.05 -6.49 -36.17
N VAL A 38 9.49 -7.74 -36.06
CA VAL A 38 8.93 -8.68 -35.06
C VAL A 38 9.37 -8.29 -33.65
N LEU A 39 10.62 -7.84 -33.47
CA LEU A 39 11.07 -7.32 -32.18
C LEU A 39 10.30 -6.05 -31.80
N GLY A 40 10.10 -5.12 -32.74
CA GLY A 40 9.31 -3.90 -32.51
C GLY A 40 7.88 -4.22 -32.08
N PHE A 41 7.22 -5.19 -32.72
CA PHE A 41 5.86 -5.62 -32.36
C PHE A 41 5.80 -6.24 -30.95
N VAL A 42 6.75 -7.11 -30.59
CA VAL A 42 6.80 -7.72 -29.25
C VAL A 42 7.04 -6.66 -28.17
N TYR A 43 7.99 -5.73 -28.38
CA TYR A 43 8.23 -4.65 -27.42
C TYR A 43 7.05 -3.69 -27.29
N ALA A 44 6.33 -3.40 -28.38
CA ALA A 44 5.11 -2.61 -28.32
C ALA A 44 4.05 -3.28 -27.45
N GLN A 45 3.82 -4.58 -27.61
CA GLN A 45 2.85 -5.32 -26.80
C GLN A 45 3.24 -5.36 -25.31
N VAL A 46 4.53 -5.57 -25.02
CA VAL A 46 5.06 -5.50 -23.64
C VAL A 46 4.85 -4.10 -23.05
N GLY A 47 5.08 -3.05 -23.84
CA GLY A 47 4.83 -1.67 -23.44
C GLY A 47 3.36 -1.40 -23.09
N VAL A 48 2.42 -1.95 -23.87
CA VAL A 48 0.97 -1.82 -23.59
C VAL A 48 0.61 -2.52 -22.28
N ILE A 49 1.06 -3.76 -22.06
CA ILE A 49 0.79 -4.50 -20.82
C ILE A 49 1.40 -3.76 -19.62
N TYR A 50 2.63 -3.28 -19.77
CA TYR A 50 3.30 -2.49 -18.73
C TYR A 50 2.53 -1.20 -18.40
N ALA A 51 2.08 -0.46 -19.41
CA ALA A 51 1.32 0.77 -19.20
C ALA A 51 0.01 0.52 -18.43
N VAL A 52 -0.70 -0.56 -18.72
CA VAL A 52 -1.94 -0.94 -18.01
C VAL A 52 -1.66 -1.29 -16.55
N VAL A 53 -0.65 -2.13 -16.29
CA VAL A 53 -0.26 -2.50 -14.90
C VAL A 53 0.20 -1.27 -14.13
N LEU A 54 1.04 -0.43 -14.75
CA LEU A 54 1.52 0.80 -14.14
C LEU A 54 0.36 1.73 -13.80
N ALA A 55 -0.61 1.90 -14.71
CA ALA A 55 -1.80 2.71 -14.45
C ALA A 55 -2.59 2.21 -13.24
N MET A 56 -2.81 0.89 -13.12
CA MET A 56 -3.48 0.29 -11.96
C MET A 56 -2.71 0.52 -10.66
N VAL A 57 -1.38 0.34 -10.67
CA VAL A 57 -0.53 0.57 -9.50
C VAL A 57 -0.60 2.03 -9.05
N VAL A 58 -0.47 2.97 -9.98
CA VAL A 58 -0.52 4.41 -9.68
C VAL A 58 -1.86 4.80 -9.09
N VAL A 59 -2.97 4.34 -9.68
CA VAL A 59 -4.32 4.60 -9.14
C VAL A 59 -4.49 3.97 -7.75
N GLY A 60 -4.06 2.72 -7.55
CA GLY A 60 -4.16 2.07 -6.25
C GLY A 60 -3.41 2.79 -5.13
N VAL A 61 -2.21 3.30 -5.42
CA VAL A 61 -1.43 4.09 -4.45
C VAL A 61 -2.10 5.43 -4.15
N TRP A 62 -2.60 6.12 -5.18
CA TRP A 62 -3.29 7.40 -4.99
C TRP A 62 -4.57 7.22 -4.17
N GLU A 63 -5.36 6.21 -4.49
CA GLU A 63 -6.61 5.89 -3.80
C GLU A 63 -6.35 5.56 -2.33
N SER A 64 -5.38 4.70 -2.04
CA SER A 64 -4.98 4.38 -0.66
C SER A 64 -4.57 5.63 0.13
N ARG A 65 -3.78 6.52 -0.49
CA ARG A 65 -3.40 7.80 0.13
C ARG A 65 -4.61 8.71 0.34
N SER A 66 -5.52 8.77 -0.63
CA SER A 66 -6.73 9.60 -0.57
C SER A 66 -7.65 9.14 0.55
N GLN A 67 -7.86 7.83 0.70
CA GLN A 67 -8.69 7.27 1.77
C GLN A 67 -8.09 7.55 3.15
N ALA A 68 -6.77 7.36 3.32
CA ALA A 68 -6.10 7.67 4.57
C ALA A 68 -6.25 9.15 4.93
N HIS A 69 -6.08 10.05 3.95
CA HIS A 69 -6.28 11.48 4.14
C HIS A 69 -7.70 11.82 4.57
N GLU A 70 -8.69 11.25 3.90
CA GLU A 70 -10.09 11.58 4.15
C GLU A 70 -10.61 11.04 5.48
N ASN A 71 -10.11 9.89 5.91
CA ASN A 71 -10.37 9.36 7.25
C ASN A 71 -9.81 10.29 8.34
N THR A 72 -8.53 10.67 8.25
CA THR A 72 -7.91 11.60 9.21
C THR A 72 -8.60 12.96 9.21
N TYR A 73 -9.00 13.45 8.03
CA TYR A 73 -9.69 14.73 7.90
C TYR A 73 -11.07 14.69 8.55
N THR A 74 -11.86 13.64 8.28
CA THR A 74 -13.19 13.44 8.87
C THR A 74 -13.12 13.37 10.39
N GLU A 75 -12.16 12.60 10.91
CA GLU A 75 -11.93 12.43 12.34
C GLU A 75 -11.50 13.74 13.01
N THR A 76 -10.54 14.46 12.41
CA THR A 76 -10.08 15.77 12.91
C THR A 76 -11.22 16.77 12.93
N ASN A 77 -12.07 16.78 11.91
CA ASN A 77 -13.24 17.66 11.86
C ASN A 77 -14.27 17.30 12.95
N ALA A 78 -14.48 16.01 13.23
CA ALA A 78 -15.33 15.57 14.33
C ALA A 78 -14.78 16.02 15.70
N LEU A 79 -13.47 15.86 15.93
CA LEU A 79 -12.82 16.34 17.16
C LEU A 79 -12.91 17.86 17.30
N LEU A 80 -12.74 18.60 16.20
CA LEU A 80 -12.89 20.05 16.20
C LEU A 80 -14.33 20.44 16.58
N GLN A 81 -15.33 19.79 16.00
CA GLN A 81 -16.73 20.05 16.36
C GLN A 81 -17.00 19.77 17.85
N ILE A 82 -16.51 18.65 18.39
CA ILE A 82 -16.62 18.34 19.83
C ILE A 82 -15.93 19.43 20.67
N ALA A 83 -14.74 19.85 20.30
CA ALA A 83 -14.01 20.91 20.99
C ALA A 83 -14.77 22.24 20.95
N TRP A 84 -15.40 22.59 19.82
CA TRP A 84 -16.25 23.77 19.70
C TRP A 84 -17.51 23.68 20.57
N PHE A 85 -18.24 22.56 20.52
CA PHE A 85 -19.42 22.34 21.37
C PHE A 85 -19.08 22.34 22.85
N SER A 86 -17.93 21.79 23.25
CA SER A 86 -17.48 21.79 24.65
C SER A 86 -17.41 23.20 25.26
N ARG A 87 -17.18 24.23 24.42
CA ARG A 87 -17.08 25.62 24.87
C ARG A 87 -18.40 26.22 25.34
N THR A 88 -19.54 25.65 24.95
CA THR A 88 -20.87 26.10 25.40
C THR A 88 -21.29 25.45 26.71
N LEU A 89 -20.60 24.41 27.17
CA LEU A 89 -20.90 23.73 28.41
C LEU A 89 -20.36 24.49 29.65
N PRO A 90 -21.06 24.44 30.79
CA PRO A 90 -20.53 24.90 32.07
C PRO A 90 -19.37 24.00 32.56
N GLN A 91 -18.59 24.50 33.52
CA GLN A 91 -17.62 23.67 34.22
C GLN A 91 -18.34 22.65 35.12
N PRO A 92 -17.82 21.42 35.28
CA PRO A 92 -16.50 20.93 34.87
C PRO A 92 -16.44 20.26 33.48
N ASP A 93 -17.58 20.06 32.82
CA ASP A 93 -17.68 19.24 31.60
C ASP A 93 -16.87 19.80 30.44
N ARG A 94 -16.76 21.12 30.32
CA ARG A 94 -15.89 21.80 29.35
C ARG A 94 -14.45 21.31 29.41
N THR A 95 -13.85 21.33 30.61
CA THR A 95 -12.45 20.94 30.83
C THR A 95 -12.27 19.45 30.63
N ARG A 96 -13.26 18.65 31.05
CA ARG A 96 -13.26 17.20 30.87
C ARG A 96 -13.25 16.82 29.39
N LEU A 97 -14.12 17.42 28.58
CA LEU A 97 -14.18 17.16 27.14
C LEU A 97 -12.90 17.62 26.44
N ALA A 98 -12.37 18.79 26.77
CA ALA A 98 -11.10 19.26 26.21
C ALA A 98 -9.95 18.28 26.49
N ALA A 99 -9.83 17.80 27.74
CA ALA A 99 -8.81 16.83 28.12
C ALA A 99 -8.98 15.46 27.42
N LEU A 100 -10.24 15.03 27.19
CA LEU A 100 -10.53 13.80 26.45
C LEU A 100 -10.14 13.92 24.97
N THR A 101 -10.47 15.04 24.34
CA THR A 101 -10.07 15.31 22.94
C THR A 101 -8.55 15.31 22.81
N GLU A 102 -7.83 16.01 23.71
CA GLU A 102 -6.37 16.06 23.68
C GLU A 102 -5.73 14.68 23.91
N ARG A 103 -6.26 13.91 24.87
CA ARG A 103 -5.78 12.55 25.14
C ARG A 103 -6.01 11.61 23.94
N TYR A 104 -7.16 11.72 23.28
CA TYR A 104 -7.48 10.94 22.10
C TYR A 104 -6.51 11.26 20.96
N THR A 105 -6.32 12.54 20.62
CA THR A 105 -5.37 12.96 19.59
C THR A 105 -3.94 12.50 19.91
N GLY A 106 -3.53 12.59 21.18
CA GLY A 106 -2.22 12.08 21.61
C GLY A 106 -2.08 10.57 21.40
N THR A 107 -3.13 9.79 21.67
CA THR A 107 -3.13 8.33 21.48
C THR A 107 -3.00 7.97 19.99
N VAL A 108 -3.77 8.63 19.12
CA VAL A 108 -3.73 8.37 17.66
C VAL A 108 -2.33 8.67 17.09
N ILE A 109 -1.75 9.82 17.44
CA ILE A 109 -0.46 10.26 16.90
C ILE A 109 0.71 9.42 17.44
N HIS A 110 0.73 9.12 18.74
CA HIS A 110 1.88 8.52 19.40
C HIS A 110 1.80 6.99 19.54
N GLU A 111 0.62 6.39 19.41
CA GLU A 111 0.41 4.95 19.57
C GLU A 111 -0.12 4.31 18.29
N GLU A 112 -1.24 4.80 17.74
CA GLU A 112 -1.89 4.13 16.59
C GLU A 112 -1.09 4.29 15.28
N TRP A 113 -0.61 5.50 14.96
CA TRP A 113 0.15 5.72 13.72
C TRP A 113 1.46 4.92 13.64
N PRO A 114 2.29 4.83 14.71
CA PRO A 114 3.44 3.93 14.73
C PRO A 114 3.06 2.45 14.56
N LEU A 115 1.95 2.01 15.15
CA LEU A 115 1.46 0.65 14.97
C LEU A 115 1.06 0.39 13.52
N LEU A 116 0.33 1.32 12.89
CA LEU A 116 -0.06 1.26 11.48
C LEU A 116 1.15 1.23 10.54
N ALA A 117 2.22 1.96 10.88
CA ALA A 117 3.48 1.92 10.14
C ALA A 117 4.15 0.52 10.20
N ASP A 118 3.99 -0.18 11.32
CA ASP A 118 4.41 -1.57 11.52
C ASP A 118 3.38 -2.60 10.99
N GLN A 119 2.34 -2.15 10.27
CA GLN A 119 1.20 -2.98 9.81
C GLN A 119 0.48 -3.71 10.96
N ARG A 120 0.36 -3.05 12.12
CA ARG A 120 -0.37 -3.52 13.30
C ARG A 120 -1.50 -2.57 13.64
N ASP A 121 -2.57 -3.11 14.20
CA ASP A 121 -3.72 -2.33 14.65
C ASP A 121 -3.69 -2.20 16.18
N ASP A 122 -4.23 -1.09 16.72
CA ASP A 122 -4.43 -0.95 18.17
C ASP A 122 -5.57 -1.90 18.63
N PRO A 123 -5.30 -2.83 19.57
CA PRO A 123 -6.33 -3.70 20.12
C PRO A 123 -7.51 -2.96 20.76
N ARG A 124 -7.31 -1.73 21.25
CA ARG A 124 -8.36 -0.93 21.90
C ARG A 124 -9.34 -0.33 20.90
N ALA A 125 -8.88 0.04 19.71
CA ALA A 125 -9.74 0.51 18.62
C ALA A 125 -10.69 -0.59 18.11
N CYS A 126 -10.34 -1.86 18.36
CA CYS A 126 -11.05 -3.03 17.88
C CYS A 126 -12.15 -3.55 18.83
N ALA A 127 -12.48 -2.85 19.93
CA ALA A 127 -13.46 -3.31 20.92
C ALA A 127 -14.66 -2.34 21.07
N PRO A 128 -15.91 -2.81 20.89
CA PRO A 128 -16.36 -4.14 20.47
C PRO A 128 -16.20 -4.36 18.95
N THR A 129 -15.70 -5.55 18.55
CA THR A 129 -15.26 -5.91 17.18
C THR A 129 -16.26 -5.51 16.10
N PRO A 130 -16.01 -4.42 15.36
CA PRO A 130 -16.78 -4.13 14.16
C PRO A 130 -16.32 -5.03 13.01
N ALA A 131 -17.19 -5.28 12.03
CA ALA A 131 -16.96 -6.26 10.95
C ALA A 131 -15.72 -6.00 10.06
N TRP A 132 -15.13 -4.80 10.13
CA TRP A 132 -13.89 -4.42 9.44
C TRP A 132 -12.61 -4.73 10.21
N CYS A 133 -12.72 -5.13 11.48
CA CYS A 133 -11.58 -5.46 12.33
C CYS A 133 -11.25 -6.96 12.17
N SER A 134 -10.56 -7.32 11.08
CA SER A 134 -10.05 -8.68 10.90
C SER A 134 -8.80 -8.88 11.77
N PRO A 135 -8.69 -9.96 12.57
CA PRO A 135 -7.47 -10.22 13.32
C PRO A 135 -6.30 -10.32 12.34
N SER A 136 -5.33 -9.42 12.48
CA SER A 136 -4.06 -9.55 11.79
C SER A 136 -3.47 -10.92 12.15
N PRO A 137 -2.95 -11.69 11.17
CA PRO A 137 -2.37 -12.99 11.47
C PRO A 137 -1.22 -12.78 12.46
N SER A 138 -1.38 -13.32 13.67
CA SER A 138 -0.33 -13.31 14.69
C SER A 138 0.96 -13.86 14.07
N PRO A 139 2.14 -13.24 14.31
CA PRO A 139 3.40 -13.88 14.01
C PRO A 139 3.61 -15.02 15.02
N SER A 140 3.00 -16.16 14.75
CA SER A 140 3.31 -17.47 15.33
C SER A 140 3.56 -18.42 14.15
N ALA A 141 4.53 -19.33 14.14
CA ALA A 141 5.59 -19.71 15.05
C ALA A 141 6.66 -20.43 14.20
#